data_AF-A0A7Y9J6K0-F1
#
_entry.id   AF-A0A7Y9J6K0-F1
#
_cell.length_a   1.000
_cell.length_b   1.000
_cell.length_c   1.000
_cell.angle_alpha   90.00
_cell.angle_beta   90.00
_cell.angle_gamma   90.00
#
_symmetry.space_group_name_H-M   'P 1'
#
loop_
_entity.id
_entity.type
_entity.pdbx_description
1 polymer ?
#
loop_
_entity_poly.entity_id
_entity_poly.type
_entity_poly.pdbx_seq_one_letter_code
_entity_poly.pdbx_strand_id
1 'polypeptide(L)'
;MPGWIPGQRTWQGRAVTAASARTWSQWYSRSLTSALRSQHDALRAARYAGQVHLPAPGKGVLPADLTTASNALLNGTGDRDGSLGRGLNYPDEFGVLAGSVSKLVIDLTGIDDGSAVLARRLSPPQDACQDGDPAASVASGTRVDLWSNQRFARAQAARANLPAVGENPGPPAAQTGGTSYSDSLADQIARSPAYARGCRLAALLVAFEWAMDDPRFGVTRDDYRRAVLG
;
A
#
# COMPACT_ATOMS: atom_id res chain seq x y z
N MET A 1 -26.35 -0.23 3.31
CA MET A 1 -26.79 -0.96 4.51
C MET A 1 -26.29 -0.25 5.77
N PRO A 2 -26.86 0.90 6.17
CA PRO A 2 -26.46 1.58 7.40
C PRO A 2 -26.67 0.69 8.64
N GLY A 3 -25.70 0.67 9.56
CA GLY A 3 -25.79 -0.08 10.81
C GLY A 3 -25.66 -1.61 10.69
N TRP A 4 -25.46 -2.16 9.50
CA TRP A 4 -25.08 -3.56 9.34
C TRP A 4 -23.66 -3.80 9.87
N ILE A 5 -23.47 -4.90 10.60
CA ILE A 5 -22.17 -5.32 11.13
C ILE A 5 -21.64 -6.48 10.28
N PRO A 6 -20.38 -6.43 9.81
CA PRO A 6 -19.73 -7.54 9.12
C PRO A 6 -19.94 -8.89 9.83
N GLY A 7 -20.30 -9.91 9.04
CA GLY A 7 -20.65 -11.25 9.51
C GLY A 7 -22.15 -11.47 9.78
N GLN A 8 -22.97 -10.42 9.93
CA GLN A 8 -24.41 -10.57 10.10
C GLN A 8 -25.06 -11.11 8.82
N ARG A 9 -25.84 -12.20 8.96
CA ARG A 9 -26.54 -12.86 7.84
C ARG A 9 -27.85 -12.17 7.44
N THR A 10 -28.38 -11.31 8.29
CA THR A 10 -29.61 -10.56 8.03
C THR A 10 -29.43 -9.08 8.37
N TRP A 11 -30.10 -8.22 7.61
CA TRP A 11 -30.15 -6.77 7.84
C TRP A 11 -31.56 -6.27 7.50
N GLN A 12 -32.22 -5.61 8.47
CA GLN A 12 -33.61 -5.13 8.34
C GLN A 12 -34.58 -6.22 7.83
N GLY A 13 -34.48 -7.44 8.38
CA GLY A 13 -35.33 -8.58 8.02
C GLY A 13 -35.01 -9.24 6.67
N ARG A 14 -34.00 -8.76 5.92
CA ARG A 14 -33.58 -9.35 4.65
C ARG A 14 -32.27 -10.11 4.79
N ALA A 15 -32.12 -11.20 4.03
CA ALA A 15 -30.85 -11.92 3.96
C ALA A 15 -29.76 -11.05 3.31
N VAL A 16 -28.56 -11.07 3.88
CA VAL A 16 -27.38 -10.38 3.34
C VAL A 16 -26.64 -11.35 2.43
N THR A 17 -26.35 -10.91 1.21
CA THR A 17 -25.62 -11.70 0.21
C THR A 17 -24.18 -11.24 0.08
N ALA A 18 -23.33 -12.04 -0.57
CA ALA A 18 -21.97 -11.64 -0.91
C ALA A 18 -21.93 -10.33 -1.75
N ALA A 19 -22.89 -10.15 -2.67
CA ALA A 19 -23.02 -8.92 -3.44
C ALA A 19 -23.36 -7.70 -2.56
N SER A 20 -24.23 -7.89 -1.57
CA SER A 20 -24.55 -6.85 -0.57
C SER A 20 -23.31 -6.50 0.25
N ALA A 21 -22.58 -7.49 0.76
CA ALA A 21 -21.35 -7.30 1.54
C ALA A 21 -20.27 -6.57 0.71
N ARG A 22 -20.08 -6.95 -0.56
CA ARG A 22 -19.16 -6.27 -1.47
C ARG A 22 -19.55 -4.82 -1.71
N THR A 23 -20.84 -4.54 -1.92
CA THR A 23 -21.36 -3.17 -2.08
C THR A 23 -21.10 -2.33 -0.82
N TRP A 24 -21.25 -2.92 0.36
CA TRP A 24 -20.94 -2.24 1.62
C TRP A 24 -19.44 -1.95 1.76
N SER A 25 -18.57 -2.90 1.42
CA SER A 25 -17.11 -2.70 1.45
C SER A 25 -16.68 -1.57 0.51
N GLN A 26 -17.25 -1.52 -0.70
CA GLN A 26 -17.02 -0.42 -1.65
C GLN A 26 -17.52 0.93 -1.10
N TRP A 27 -18.69 0.97 -0.47
CA TRP A 27 -19.18 2.19 0.18
C TRP A 27 -18.25 2.64 1.33
N TYR A 28 -17.76 1.72 2.15
CA TYR A 28 -16.82 2.00 3.24
C TYR A 28 -15.51 2.59 2.71
N SER A 29 -14.88 1.91 1.74
CA SER A 29 -13.67 2.38 1.06
C SER A 29 -13.86 3.76 0.41
N ARG A 30 -14.97 4.01 -0.28
CA ARG A 30 -15.26 5.33 -0.89
C ARG A 30 -15.58 6.43 0.12
N SER A 31 -16.01 6.06 1.33
CA SER A 31 -16.17 7.03 2.41
C SER A 31 -14.80 7.51 2.90
N LEU A 32 -13.78 6.64 2.91
CA LEU A 32 -12.40 7.02 3.21
C LEU A 32 -11.82 7.97 2.15
N THR A 33 -12.03 7.69 0.85
CA THR A 33 -11.56 8.61 -0.21
C THR A 33 -12.25 9.97 -0.14
N SER A 34 -13.52 10.02 0.26
CA SER A 34 -14.24 11.28 0.49
C SER A 34 -13.64 12.08 1.67
N ALA A 35 -13.22 11.40 2.74
CA ALA A 35 -12.52 12.02 3.86
C ALA A 35 -11.14 12.56 3.43
N LEU A 36 -10.37 11.80 2.64
CA LEU A 36 -9.09 12.24 2.09
C LEU A 36 -9.24 13.48 1.20
N ARG A 37 -10.25 13.50 0.32
CA ARG A 37 -10.57 14.68 -0.48
C ARG A 37 -10.88 15.89 0.39
N SER A 38 -11.67 15.71 1.45
CA SER A 38 -12.01 16.82 2.37
C SER A 38 -10.77 17.39 3.06
N GLN A 39 -9.81 16.54 3.46
CA GLN A 39 -8.53 16.99 4.03
C GLN A 39 -7.68 17.74 3.00
N HIS A 40 -7.64 17.25 1.76
CA HIS A 40 -6.95 17.94 0.67
C HIS A 40 -7.58 19.30 0.36
N ASP A 41 -8.91 19.37 0.26
CA ASP A 41 -9.63 20.62 0.00
C ASP A 41 -9.36 21.64 1.12
N ALA A 42 -9.25 21.20 2.37
CA ALA A 42 -8.84 22.06 3.48
C ALA A 42 -7.41 22.60 3.32
N LEU A 43 -6.45 21.77 2.88
CA LEU A 43 -5.09 22.22 2.56
C LEU A 43 -5.09 23.25 1.42
N ARG A 44 -5.89 23.03 0.37
CA ARG A 44 -6.03 23.99 -0.73
C ARG A 44 -6.67 25.30 -0.30
N ALA A 45 -7.69 25.25 0.55
CA ALA A 45 -8.31 26.43 1.15
C ALA A 45 -7.31 27.23 2.02
N ALA A 46 -6.40 26.54 2.70
CA ALA A 46 -5.27 27.12 3.43
C ALA A 46 -4.12 27.60 2.52
N ARG A 47 -4.32 27.62 1.19
CA ARG A 47 -3.35 28.06 0.17
C ARG A 47 -2.08 27.19 0.08
N TYR A 48 -2.10 25.97 0.61
CA TYR A 48 -1.01 25.03 0.37
C TYR A 48 -0.96 24.68 -1.12
N ALA A 49 0.14 25.02 -1.79
CA ALA A 49 0.31 24.84 -3.23
C ALA A 49 1.13 23.59 -3.60
N GLY A 50 1.73 22.92 -2.61
CA GLY A 50 2.59 21.75 -2.81
C GLY A 50 1.84 20.47 -3.18
N GLN A 51 2.62 19.40 -3.32
CA GLN A 51 2.12 18.04 -3.46
C GLN A 51 1.60 17.54 -2.12
N VAL A 52 0.52 16.76 -2.13
CA VAL A 52 0.01 16.10 -0.93
C VAL A 52 0.38 14.63 -1.04
N HIS A 53 1.15 14.13 -0.06
CA HIS A 53 1.54 12.74 0.01
C HIS A 53 0.45 11.95 0.72
N LEU A 54 0.04 10.82 0.14
CA LEU A 54 -0.89 9.87 0.74
C LEU A 54 -0.12 8.59 1.09
N PRO A 55 0.14 8.34 2.38
CA PRO A 55 0.72 7.08 2.83
C PRO A 55 -0.13 5.89 2.38
N ALA A 56 0.51 4.95 1.69
CA ALA A 56 -0.06 3.71 1.19
C ALA A 56 0.69 2.52 1.81
N PRO A 57 0.29 2.08 3.02
CA PRO A 57 0.95 0.97 3.69
C PRO A 57 0.62 -0.38 3.04
N GLY A 58 1.63 -1.24 2.94
CA GLY A 58 1.47 -2.63 2.50
C GLY A 58 0.90 -2.77 1.08
N LYS A 59 0.30 -3.94 0.81
CA LYS A 59 -0.23 -4.28 -0.52
C LYS A 59 -1.61 -3.67 -0.80
N GLY A 60 -2.35 -3.33 0.25
CA GLY A 60 -3.78 -3.13 0.15
C GLY A 60 -4.53 -4.43 -0.14
N VAL A 61 -5.83 -4.29 -0.40
CA VAL A 61 -6.75 -5.42 -0.61
C VAL A 61 -6.50 -6.07 -1.96
N LEU A 62 -6.26 -7.39 -1.96
CA LEU A 62 -6.20 -8.15 -3.20
C LEU A 62 -7.60 -8.52 -3.71
N PRO A 63 -7.78 -8.69 -5.03
CA PRO A 63 -9.06 -9.10 -5.60
C PRO A 63 -9.59 -10.45 -5.08
N ALA A 64 -8.71 -11.43 -4.88
CA ALA A 64 -9.07 -12.74 -4.34
C ALA A 64 -9.46 -12.64 -2.86
N ASP A 65 -8.76 -11.82 -2.08
CA ASP A 65 -9.04 -11.54 -0.67
C ASP A 65 -10.42 -10.91 -0.51
N LEU A 66 -10.73 -9.87 -1.31
CA LEU A 66 -12.05 -9.24 -1.31
C LEU A 66 -13.17 -10.20 -1.70
N THR A 67 -12.92 -11.10 -2.66
CA THR A 67 -13.89 -12.11 -3.07
C THR A 67 -14.18 -13.09 -1.94
N THR A 68 -13.12 -13.63 -1.32
CA THR A 68 -13.23 -14.52 -0.15
C THR A 68 -13.96 -13.83 1.00
N ALA A 69 -13.57 -12.59 1.32
CA ALA A 69 -14.18 -11.83 2.40
C ALA A 69 -15.65 -11.52 2.13
N SER A 70 -16.01 -11.12 0.91
CA SER A 70 -17.41 -10.83 0.56
C SER A 70 -18.27 -12.09 0.65
N ASN A 71 -17.76 -13.25 0.21
CA ASN A 71 -18.46 -14.53 0.35
C ASN A 71 -18.67 -14.93 1.81
N ALA A 72 -17.72 -14.57 2.68
CA ALA A 72 -17.81 -14.75 4.12
C ALA A 72 -18.55 -13.60 4.86
N LEU A 73 -19.22 -12.71 4.12
CA LEU A 73 -19.94 -11.54 4.63
C LEU A 73 -19.04 -10.60 5.46
N LEU A 74 -17.76 -10.52 5.13
CA LEU A 74 -16.73 -9.68 5.77
C LEU A 74 -16.49 -10.04 7.24
N ASN A 75 -16.72 -11.28 7.66
CA ASN A 75 -16.55 -11.72 9.06
C ASN A 75 -15.08 -11.82 9.55
N GLY A 76 -14.12 -11.23 8.83
CA GLY A 76 -12.68 -11.37 9.05
C GLY A 76 -12.00 -12.43 8.17
N THR A 77 -12.75 -13.39 7.62
CA THR A 77 -12.19 -14.34 6.62
C THR A 77 -11.77 -13.58 5.36
N GLY A 78 -10.63 -13.93 4.79
CA GLY A 78 -10.12 -13.27 3.58
C GLY A 78 -9.38 -11.96 3.83
N ASP A 79 -9.14 -11.55 5.08
CA ASP A 79 -8.34 -10.37 5.43
C ASP A 79 -6.94 -10.77 5.93
N ARG A 80 -6.13 -11.32 5.02
CA ARG A 80 -4.84 -12.00 5.36
C ARG A 80 -3.85 -11.11 6.11
N ASP A 81 -3.87 -9.81 5.87
CA ASP A 81 -2.92 -8.83 6.41
C ASP A 81 -3.61 -7.63 7.09
N GLY A 82 -4.93 -7.68 7.28
CA GLY A 82 -5.71 -6.59 7.88
C GLY A 82 -6.03 -5.44 6.92
N SER A 83 -5.66 -5.54 5.63
CA SER A 83 -5.90 -4.48 4.64
C SER A 83 -7.38 -4.20 4.42
N LEU A 84 -8.26 -5.20 4.51
CA LEU A 84 -9.71 -4.99 4.36
C LEU A 84 -10.28 -4.22 5.54
N GLY A 85 -9.94 -4.61 6.77
CA GLY A 85 -10.38 -3.90 7.98
C GLY A 85 -9.89 -2.45 8.02
N ARG A 86 -8.70 -2.17 7.46
CA ARG A 86 -8.14 -0.83 7.32
C ARG A 86 -8.68 -0.05 6.12
N GLY A 87 -9.44 -0.70 5.23
CA GLY A 87 -10.01 -0.07 4.03
C GLY A 87 -8.96 0.36 3.01
N LEU A 88 -7.96 -0.48 2.73
CA LEU A 88 -6.85 -0.15 1.82
C LEU A 88 -7.11 -0.70 0.39
N ASN A 89 -8.20 -0.29 -0.25
CA ASN A 89 -8.62 -0.86 -1.54
C ASN A 89 -8.03 -0.10 -2.75
N TYR A 90 -6.71 -0.14 -2.89
CA TYR A 90 -5.96 0.59 -3.93
C TYR A 90 -6.47 0.41 -5.37
N PRO A 91 -6.94 -0.77 -5.81
CA PRO A 91 -7.50 -0.94 -7.16
C PRO A 91 -8.71 -0.04 -7.49
N ASP A 92 -9.55 0.33 -6.50
CA ASP A 92 -10.66 1.29 -6.67
C ASP A 92 -10.22 2.70 -6.26
N GLU A 93 -9.58 2.83 -5.10
CA GLU A 93 -9.33 4.12 -4.44
C GLU A 93 -8.42 5.03 -5.24
N PHE A 94 -7.33 4.50 -5.80
CA PHE A 94 -6.39 5.33 -6.55
C PHE A 94 -7.02 5.89 -7.82
N GLY A 95 -7.87 5.13 -8.50
CA GLY A 95 -8.63 5.64 -9.65
C GLY A 95 -9.60 6.76 -9.27
N VAL A 96 -10.31 6.60 -8.15
CA VAL A 96 -11.22 7.64 -7.62
C VAL A 96 -10.44 8.90 -7.23
N LEU A 97 -9.31 8.76 -6.53
CA LEU A 97 -8.48 9.87 -6.07
C LEU A 97 -7.82 10.62 -7.23
N ALA A 98 -7.30 9.91 -8.24
CA ALA A 98 -6.70 10.53 -9.42
C ALA A 98 -7.66 11.48 -10.15
N GLY A 99 -8.96 11.15 -10.19
CA GLY A 99 -9.98 12.00 -10.78
C GLY A 99 -10.51 13.12 -9.88
N SER A 100 -10.16 13.14 -8.59
CA SER A 100 -10.80 14.03 -7.60
C SER A 100 -9.85 14.86 -6.73
N VAL A 101 -8.55 14.56 -6.75
CA VAL A 101 -7.54 15.19 -5.88
C VAL A 101 -6.33 15.64 -6.70
N SER A 102 -6.06 16.94 -6.72
CA SER A 102 -4.95 17.51 -7.50
C SER A 102 -3.59 17.44 -6.79
N LYS A 103 -2.51 17.22 -7.55
CA LYS A 103 -1.13 17.09 -7.03
C LYS A 103 -1.01 16.06 -5.89
N LEU A 104 -1.74 14.96 -6.00
CA LEU A 104 -1.62 13.82 -5.11
C LEU A 104 -0.39 13.00 -5.51
N VAL A 105 0.39 12.56 -4.52
CA VAL A 105 1.52 11.64 -4.67
C VAL A 105 1.26 10.46 -3.75
N ILE A 106 1.35 9.23 -4.28
CA ILE A 106 1.25 8.02 -3.46
C ILE A 106 2.59 7.80 -2.75
N ASP A 107 2.57 7.67 -1.44
CA ASP A 107 3.76 7.43 -0.63
C ASP A 107 3.79 5.96 -0.19
N LEU A 108 4.58 5.15 -0.87
CA LEU A 108 4.69 3.71 -0.62
C LEU A 108 5.57 3.46 0.62
N THR A 109 4.97 3.21 1.78
CA THR A 109 5.69 3.17 3.07
C THR A 109 6.40 1.84 3.38
N GLY A 110 6.73 1.05 2.36
CA GLY A 110 7.20 -0.33 2.50
C GLY A 110 8.17 -0.77 1.42
N ILE A 111 9.03 0.14 0.96
CA ILE A 111 10.09 -0.20 -0.01
C ILE A 111 11.10 -1.15 0.65
N ASP A 112 11.28 -2.35 0.08
CA ASP A 112 12.07 -3.44 0.69
C ASP A 112 11.52 -3.92 2.05
N ASP A 113 10.20 -3.92 2.22
CA ASP A 113 9.59 -4.55 3.39
C ASP A 113 9.73 -6.08 3.40
N GLY A 114 9.29 -6.73 4.47
CA GLY A 114 9.36 -8.18 4.59
C GLY A 114 8.70 -8.93 3.42
N SER A 115 7.70 -8.35 2.75
CA SER A 115 7.10 -8.98 1.56
C SER A 115 8.06 -8.97 0.36
N ALA A 116 8.91 -7.94 0.24
CA ALA A 116 9.99 -7.91 -0.74
C ALA A 116 11.00 -9.03 -0.47
N VAL A 117 11.38 -9.23 0.80
CA VAL A 117 12.29 -10.32 1.21
C VAL A 117 11.76 -11.69 0.81
N LEU A 118 10.46 -11.93 1.03
CA LEU A 118 9.80 -13.19 0.66
C LEU A 118 9.67 -13.33 -0.85
N ALA A 119 9.20 -12.29 -1.55
CA ALA A 119 9.00 -12.30 -2.99
C ALA A 119 10.31 -12.46 -3.78
N ARG A 120 11.42 -11.95 -3.24
CA ARG A 120 12.78 -12.08 -3.80
C ARG A 120 13.29 -13.52 -3.80
N ARG A 121 12.79 -14.38 -2.91
CA ARG A 121 13.18 -15.80 -2.79
C ARG A 121 12.41 -16.72 -3.74
N LEU A 122 11.40 -16.20 -4.46
CA LEU A 122 10.63 -16.97 -5.42
C LEU A 122 11.41 -17.23 -6.71
N SER A 123 10.98 -18.22 -7.49
CA SER A 123 11.54 -18.53 -8.81
C SER A 123 10.42 -18.53 -9.86
N PRO A 124 10.32 -17.49 -10.71
CA PRO A 124 11.12 -16.26 -10.72
C PRO A 124 10.78 -15.29 -9.57
N PRO A 125 11.70 -14.41 -9.15
CA PRO A 125 11.45 -13.38 -8.13
C PRO A 125 10.28 -12.47 -8.48
N GLN A 126 9.53 -12.02 -7.47
CA GLN A 126 8.31 -11.21 -7.65
C GLN A 126 8.36 -9.84 -6.94
N ASP A 127 9.53 -9.42 -6.47
CA ASP A 127 9.78 -8.22 -5.67
C ASP A 127 10.00 -6.95 -6.50
N ALA A 128 10.50 -7.07 -7.73
CA ALA A 128 10.82 -5.95 -8.61
C ALA A 128 9.62 -5.54 -9.48
N CYS A 129 9.35 -4.22 -9.55
CA CYS A 129 8.38 -3.65 -10.48
C CYS A 129 8.74 -3.92 -11.93
N GLN A 130 7.72 -4.13 -12.77
CA GLN A 130 7.82 -4.36 -14.21
C GLN A 130 6.94 -3.39 -14.98
N ASP A 131 7.33 -3.08 -16.22
CA ASP A 131 6.61 -2.12 -17.08
C ASP A 131 5.17 -2.53 -17.39
N GLY A 132 4.90 -3.84 -17.45
CA GLY A 132 3.56 -4.39 -17.71
C GLY A 132 2.66 -4.47 -16.47
N ASP A 133 3.19 -4.23 -15.26
CA ASP A 133 2.44 -4.39 -14.02
C ASP A 133 1.15 -3.54 -13.95
N PRO A 134 1.10 -2.28 -14.44
CA PRO A 134 -0.13 -1.48 -14.40
C PRO A 134 -1.29 -2.09 -15.20
N ALA A 135 -0.99 -2.88 -16.23
CA ALA A 135 -1.98 -3.56 -17.07
C ALA A 135 -2.41 -4.94 -16.52
N ALA A 136 -1.72 -5.46 -15.50
CA ALA A 136 -2.02 -6.78 -14.93
C ALA A 136 -3.44 -6.83 -14.37
N SER A 137 -4.22 -7.86 -14.71
CA SER A 137 -5.62 -7.95 -14.27
C SER A 137 -5.75 -7.89 -12.74
N VAL A 138 -6.80 -7.21 -12.28
CA VAL A 138 -7.23 -7.21 -10.86
C VAL A 138 -8.49 -8.07 -10.70
N ALA A 139 -8.68 -9.05 -11.58
CA ALA A 139 -9.71 -10.06 -11.42
C ALA A 139 -9.26 -11.12 -10.40
N SER A 140 -10.24 -11.76 -9.76
CA SER A 140 -9.98 -12.95 -8.96
C SER A 140 -9.32 -14.03 -9.85
N GLY A 141 -8.17 -14.56 -9.42
CA GLY A 141 -7.39 -15.57 -10.16
C GLY A 141 -6.09 -15.06 -10.79
N THR A 142 -5.86 -13.75 -10.86
CA THR A 142 -4.53 -13.23 -11.25
C THR A 142 -3.54 -13.40 -10.09
N ARG A 143 -2.36 -13.96 -10.38
CA ARG A 143 -1.33 -14.31 -9.38
C ARG A 143 -0.51 -13.10 -8.89
N VAL A 144 -1.20 -12.06 -8.43
CA VAL A 144 -0.59 -10.89 -7.74
C VAL A 144 -0.41 -11.12 -6.24
N ASP A 145 -0.90 -12.25 -5.73
CA ASP A 145 -0.70 -12.72 -4.35
C ASP A 145 0.79 -12.86 -4.01
N LEU A 146 1.59 -13.27 -5.00
CA LEU A 146 3.03 -13.50 -4.85
C LEU A 146 3.89 -12.23 -4.96
N TRP A 147 3.33 -11.12 -5.44
CA TRP A 147 4.10 -9.89 -5.62
C TRP A 147 4.50 -9.29 -4.27
N SER A 148 5.57 -8.52 -4.22
CA SER A 148 5.80 -7.69 -3.04
C SER A 148 4.73 -6.60 -2.90
N ASN A 149 4.57 -6.09 -1.70
CA ASN A 149 3.65 -5.02 -1.34
C ASN A 149 3.93 -3.78 -2.20
N GLN A 150 5.19 -3.34 -2.24
CA GLN A 150 5.57 -2.16 -3.02
C GLN A 150 5.29 -2.35 -4.52
N ARG A 151 5.53 -3.55 -5.08
CA ARG A 151 5.29 -3.81 -6.49
C ARG A 151 3.81 -3.68 -6.84
N PHE A 152 2.94 -4.34 -6.09
CA PHE A 152 1.51 -4.29 -6.37
C PHE A 152 0.91 -2.92 -6.11
N ALA A 153 1.23 -2.27 -4.99
CA ALA A 153 0.76 -0.91 -4.69
C ALA A 153 1.23 0.10 -5.75
N ARG A 154 2.50 0.00 -6.18
CA ARG A 154 3.02 0.82 -7.28
C ARG A 154 2.27 0.58 -8.59
N ALA A 155 1.97 -0.67 -8.92
CA ALA A 155 1.21 -1.03 -10.12
C ALA A 155 -0.18 -0.38 -10.13
N GLN A 156 -0.87 -0.36 -8.98
CA GLN A 156 -2.16 0.33 -8.86
C GLN A 156 -2.03 1.85 -8.99
N ALA A 157 -1.00 2.45 -8.39
CA ALA A 157 -0.75 3.89 -8.53
C ALA A 157 -0.46 4.27 -9.99
N ALA A 158 0.36 3.47 -10.69
CA ALA A 158 0.67 3.65 -12.10
C ALA A 158 -0.57 3.50 -12.99
N ARG A 159 -1.43 2.51 -12.71
CA ARG A 159 -2.70 2.32 -13.42
C ARG A 159 -3.59 3.56 -13.34
N ALA A 160 -3.61 4.21 -12.18
CA ALA A 160 -4.36 5.45 -11.96
C ALA A 160 -3.63 6.71 -12.45
N ASN A 161 -2.46 6.57 -13.10
CA ASN A 161 -1.59 7.66 -13.51
C ASN A 161 -1.19 8.60 -12.34
N LEU A 162 -1.03 8.04 -11.14
CA LEU A 162 -0.56 8.76 -9.98
C LEU A 162 0.96 8.65 -9.85
N PRO A 163 1.68 9.76 -9.60
CA PRO A 163 3.08 9.70 -9.24
C PRO A 163 3.23 9.03 -7.87
N ALA A 164 4.40 8.43 -7.64
CA ALA A 164 4.70 7.79 -6.38
C ALA A 164 6.10 8.18 -5.88
N VAL A 165 6.22 8.31 -4.57
CA VAL A 165 7.47 8.23 -3.82
C VAL A 165 7.44 6.94 -3.01
N GLY A 166 8.53 6.62 -2.32
CA GLY A 166 8.49 5.54 -1.35
C GLY A 166 9.41 5.77 -0.18
N GLU A 167 9.19 4.98 0.85
CA GLU A 167 9.92 4.99 2.10
C GLU A 167 10.19 3.53 2.50
N ASN A 168 11.37 3.22 3.04
CA ASN A 168 11.63 1.89 3.58
C ASN A 168 10.78 1.65 4.85
N PRO A 169 10.51 0.40 5.28
CA PRO A 169 9.66 0.15 6.46
C PRO A 169 10.30 0.57 7.80
N GLY A 170 11.60 0.89 7.81
CA GLY A 170 12.39 1.08 9.01
C GLY A 170 13.01 -0.23 9.54
N PRO A 171 13.84 -0.14 10.60
CA PRO A 171 14.47 -1.31 11.20
C PRO A 171 13.42 -2.29 11.76
N PRO A 172 13.63 -3.62 11.70
CA PRO A 172 12.72 -4.60 12.29
C PRO A 172 12.44 -4.35 13.78
N ALA A 173 11.26 -3.80 14.12
CA ALA A 173 10.87 -3.49 15.49
C ALA A 173 9.34 -3.31 15.61
N ALA A 174 8.80 -3.44 16.83
CA ALA A 174 7.36 -3.35 17.06
C ALA A 174 6.77 -1.95 16.72
N GLN A 175 7.60 -0.91 16.70
CA GLN A 175 7.21 0.47 16.45
C GLN A 175 7.40 0.92 14.99
N THR A 176 7.91 0.06 14.12
CA THR A 176 8.19 0.37 12.71
C THR A 176 7.28 -0.42 11.78
N GLY A 177 7.39 -0.21 10.46
CA GLY A 177 6.77 -1.08 9.46
C GLY A 177 7.52 -2.40 9.26
N GLY A 178 8.68 -2.58 9.89
CA GLY A 178 9.55 -3.74 9.74
C GLY A 178 9.05 -4.94 10.56
N THR A 179 9.08 -6.13 9.96
CA THR A 179 8.75 -7.40 10.60
C THR A 179 10.01 -8.18 10.97
N SER A 180 9.87 -9.26 11.76
CA SER A 180 10.99 -10.15 12.13
C SER A 180 11.72 -10.81 10.94
N TYR A 181 11.13 -10.77 9.75
CA TYR A 181 11.70 -11.30 8.52
C TYR A 181 12.03 -10.19 7.50
N SER A 182 11.87 -8.93 7.88
CA SER A 182 12.38 -7.80 7.09
C SER A 182 13.90 -7.74 7.18
N ASP A 183 14.52 -7.15 6.18
CA ASP A 183 15.96 -6.96 6.18
C ASP A 183 16.41 -5.96 7.25
N SER A 184 17.70 -5.96 7.60
CA SER A 184 18.29 -4.94 8.49
C SER A 184 18.18 -3.55 7.88
N LEU A 185 18.26 -2.48 8.68
CA LEU A 185 18.23 -1.12 8.12
C LEU A 185 19.40 -0.90 7.14
N ALA A 186 20.60 -1.38 7.47
CA ALA A 186 21.76 -1.29 6.58
C ALA A 186 21.51 -1.98 5.23
N ASP A 187 20.92 -3.18 5.26
CA ASP A 187 20.51 -3.89 4.05
C ASP A 187 19.44 -3.15 3.25
N GLN A 188 18.42 -2.63 3.93
CA GLN A 188 17.35 -1.85 3.30
C GLN A 188 17.92 -0.61 2.62
N ILE A 189 18.87 0.10 3.24
CA ILE A 189 19.54 1.27 2.64
C ILE A 189 20.35 0.88 1.41
N ALA A 190 21.01 -0.28 1.42
CA ALA A 190 21.75 -0.77 0.26
C ALA A 190 20.83 -1.19 -0.90
N ARG A 191 19.63 -1.72 -0.63
CA ARG A 191 18.72 -2.30 -1.65
C ARG A 191 17.59 -1.39 -2.11
N SER A 192 16.96 -0.65 -1.21
CA SER A 192 15.80 0.21 -1.49
C SER A 192 16.01 1.16 -2.67
N PRO A 193 17.20 1.75 -2.90
CA PRO A 193 17.44 2.59 -4.08
C PRO A 193 17.23 1.86 -5.41
N ALA A 194 17.58 0.57 -5.49
CA ALA A 194 17.34 -0.23 -6.69
C ALA A 194 15.84 -0.48 -6.92
N TYR A 195 15.08 -0.78 -5.86
CA TYR A 195 13.61 -0.87 -5.96
C TYR A 195 12.98 0.47 -6.34
N ALA A 196 13.42 1.57 -5.75
CA ALA A 196 12.91 2.90 -6.06
C ALA A 196 13.12 3.26 -7.54
N ARG A 197 14.31 2.97 -8.10
CA ARG A 197 14.59 3.14 -9.53
C ARG A 197 13.74 2.20 -10.39
N GLY A 198 13.69 0.91 -10.07
CA GLY A 198 12.90 -0.09 -10.82
C GLY A 198 11.41 0.21 -10.82
N CYS A 199 10.89 0.75 -9.71
CA CYS A 199 9.50 1.17 -9.56
C CYS A 199 9.23 2.60 -10.06
N ARG A 200 10.24 3.29 -10.61
CA ARG A 200 10.13 4.67 -11.14
C ARG A 200 9.54 5.64 -10.10
N LEU A 201 10.04 5.56 -8.87
CA LEU A 201 9.64 6.48 -7.79
C LEU A 201 10.35 7.82 -7.98
N ALA A 202 9.64 8.92 -7.69
CA ALA A 202 10.19 10.27 -7.80
C ALA A 202 11.25 10.56 -6.70
N ALA A 203 11.12 9.91 -5.56
CA ALA A 203 12.06 9.97 -4.45
C ALA A 203 11.97 8.68 -3.61
N LEU A 204 13.08 8.37 -2.93
CA LEU A 204 13.13 7.40 -1.84
C LEU A 204 13.43 8.15 -0.55
N LEU A 205 12.49 8.13 0.39
CA LEU A 205 12.61 8.64 1.75
C LEU A 205 13.17 7.53 2.66
N VAL A 206 13.73 7.91 3.82
CA VAL A 206 14.18 6.95 4.83
C VAL A 206 13.28 7.05 6.05
N ALA A 207 12.59 5.96 6.38
CA ALA A 207 11.84 5.90 7.62
C ALA A 207 12.77 5.89 8.81
N PHE A 208 12.38 6.62 9.85
CA PHE A 208 13.10 6.70 11.11
C PHE A 208 14.55 7.18 10.91
N GLU A 209 14.75 8.33 10.28
CA GLU A 209 16.08 8.88 9.97
C GLU A 209 17.04 8.94 11.17
N TRP A 210 16.50 9.09 12.39
CA TRP A 210 17.26 9.04 13.64
C TRP A 210 18.03 7.72 13.83
N ALA A 211 17.61 6.62 13.19
CA ALA A 211 18.30 5.35 13.23
C ALA A 211 19.66 5.41 12.52
N MET A 212 19.86 6.37 11.60
CA MET A 212 21.16 6.61 10.97
C MET A 212 22.13 7.41 11.85
N ASP A 213 21.66 7.93 12.99
CA ASP A 213 22.48 8.58 14.02
C ASP A 213 22.85 7.63 15.16
N ASP A 214 22.29 6.42 15.18
CA ASP A 214 22.50 5.43 16.24
C ASP A 214 23.37 4.28 15.71
N PRO A 215 24.61 4.12 16.26
CA PRO A 215 25.55 3.09 15.81
C PRO A 215 25.00 1.65 15.86
N ARG A 216 23.96 1.39 16.67
CA ARG A 216 23.33 0.06 16.77
C ARG A 216 22.73 -0.43 15.46
N PHE A 217 22.35 0.46 14.55
CA PHE A 217 21.77 0.07 13.26
C PHE A 217 22.82 -0.14 12.15
N GLY A 218 24.10 0.15 12.42
CA GLY A 218 25.21 -0.14 11.52
C GLY A 218 25.16 0.59 10.18
N VAL A 219 24.47 1.73 10.12
CA VAL A 219 24.28 2.53 8.91
C VAL A 219 24.23 4.01 9.25
N THR A 220 24.76 4.83 8.35
CA THR A 220 24.88 6.29 8.52
C THR A 220 24.16 7.06 7.42
N ARG A 221 23.97 8.37 7.61
CA ARG A 221 23.47 9.25 6.53
C ARG A 221 24.36 9.24 5.29
N ASP A 222 25.67 9.06 5.47
CA ASP A 222 26.64 9.00 4.38
C ASP A 222 26.49 7.69 3.56
N ASP A 223 26.13 6.57 4.21
CA ASP A 223 25.80 5.33 3.52
C ASP A 223 24.57 5.50 2.64
N TYR A 224 23.52 6.11 3.18
CA TYR A 224 22.32 6.44 2.42
C TYR A 224 22.61 7.37 1.24
N ARG A 225 23.40 8.45 1.46
CA ARG A 225 23.83 9.36 0.40
C ARG A 225 24.52 8.60 -0.74
N ARG A 226 25.48 7.72 -0.41
CA ARG A 226 26.17 6.89 -1.40
C ARG A 226 25.21 5.95 -2.13
N ALA A 227 24.33 5.26 -1.42
CA ALA A 227 23.42 4.29 -2.02
C ALA A 227 22.41 4.92 -3.00
N VAL A 228 21.97 6.17 -2.73
CA VAL A 228 21.04 6.90 -3.60
C VAL A 228 21.74 7.58 -4.78
N LEU A 229 22.93 8.15 -4.58
CA LEU A 229 23.63 8.93 -5.61
C LEU A 229 24.52 8.10 -6.54
N GLY A 230 25.03 6.94 -6.09
CA GLY A 230 26.06 6.18 -6.80
C GLY A 230 27.45 6.73 -6.52
#